data_AF-A0A850DBX4-F1
#
_entry.id   AF-A0A850DBX4-F1
#
_cell.length_a   1.000
_cell.length_b   1.000
_cell.length_c   1.000
_cell.angle_alpha   90.00
_cell.angle_beta   90.00
_cell.angle_gamma   90.00
#
_symmetry.space_group_name_H-M   'P 1'
#
loop_
_entity.id
_entity.type
_entity.pdbx_description
1 polymer ?
#
loop_
_entity_poly.entity_id
_entity_poly.type
_entity_poly.pdbx_seq_one_letter_code
_entity_poly.pdbx_strand_id
1 'polypeptide(L)'
;MKITPESLTDAAVAVGKLGEAVHDAAVFPFLGASRGVEALKGSPIADALTGADPASTQAKATLASRYEAIASMLYTTATTFKGQDQDLADQLGRIGDLNSKAN
;
A
#
# COMPACT_ATOMS: atom_id res chain seq x y z
N MET A 1 -5.84 -12.29 -21.52
CA MET A 1 -5.39 -12.96 -20.29
C MET A 1 -6.65 -13.38 -19.55
N LYS A 2 -6.79 -14.64 -19.17
CA LYS A 2 -8.02 -15.16 -18.54
C LYS A 2 -7.92 -14.96 -17.03
N ILE A 3 -8.97 -14.46 -16.38
CA ILE A 3 -8.98 -14.27 -14.93
C ILE A 3 -9.55 -15.52 -14.28
N THR A 4 -8.70 -16.28 -13.60
CA THR A 4 -9.09 -17.48 -12.85
C THR A 4 -8.86 -17.28 -11.34
N PRO A 5 -9.52 -18.05 -10.48
CA PRO A 5 -9.27 -18.03 -9.03
C PRO A 5 -7.80 -18.18 -8.67
N GLU A 6 -7.06 -19.03 -9.38
CA GLU A 6 -5.62 -19.22 -9.17
C GLU A 6 -4.85 -17.94 -9.51
N SER A 7 -5.11 -17.34 -10.68
CA SER A 7 -4.44 -16.10 -11.08
C SER A 7 -4.71 -14.92 -10.13
N LEU A 8 -5.91 -14.88 -9.53
CA LEU A 8 -6.28 -13.88 -8.52
C LEU A 8 -5.58 -14.14 -7.19
N THR A 9 -5.42 -15.41 -6.81
CA THR A 9 -4.69 -15.80 -5.60
C THR A 9 -3.21 -15.45 -5.73
N ASP A 10 -2.60 -15.76 -6.89
CA ASP A 10 -1.21 -15.40 -7.18
C ASP A 10 -1.01 -13.88 -7.15
N ALA A 11 -1.94 -13.13 -7.74
CA ALA A 11 -1.94 -11.67 -7.69
C ALA A 11 -2.10 -11.15 -6.25
N ALA A 12 -3.00 -11.72 -5.45
CA ALA A 12 -3.18 -11.36 -4.05
C ALA A 12 -1.88 -11.54 -3.24
N VAL A 13 -1.20 -12.66 -3.42
CA VAL A 13 0.09 -12.94 -2.77
C VAL A 13 1.16 -11.95 -3.22
N ALA A 14 1.27 -11.70 -4.53
CA ALA A 14 2.26 -10.76 -5.05
C ALA A 14 2.04 -9.34 -4.52
N VAL A 15 0.79 -8.88 -4.49
CA VAL A 15 0.42 -7.56 -3.95
C VAL A 15 0.63 -7.48 -2.44
N GLY A 16 0.30 -8.54 -1.69
CA GLY A 16 0.55 -8.60 -0.25
C GLY A 16 2.04 -8.45 0.10
N LYS A 17 2.91 -9.11 -0.66
CA LYS A 17 4.38 -8.95 -0.52
C LYS A 17 4.86 -7.53 -0.76
N LEU A 18 4.21 -6.77 -1.66
CA LEU A 18 4.53 -5.35 -1.83
C LEU A 18 4.20 -4.56 -0.56
N GLY A 19 3.07 -4.85 0.09
CA GLY A 19 2.70 -4.25 1.38
C GLY A 19 3.72 -4.52 2.48
N GLU A 20 4.19 -5.77 2.59
CA GLU A 20 5.25 -6.15 3.53
C GLU A 20 6.58 -5.43 3.21
N ALA A 21 6.94 -5.35 1.92
CA ALA A 21 8.18 -4.72 1.49
C ALA A 21 8.28 -3.24 1.91
N VAL A 22 7.15 -2.51 2.04
CA VAL A 22 7.16 -1.11 2.50
C VAL A 22 7.79 -0.93 3.89
N HIS A 23 7.79 -2.00 4.71
CA HIS A 23 8.42 -2.01 6.03
C HIS A 23 9.88 -2.49 6.03
N ASP A 24 10.37 -3.02 4.91
CA ASP A 24 11.76 -3.43 4.78
C ASP A 24 12.66 -2.20 4.67
N ALA A 25 13.48 -1.96 5.71
CA ALA A 25 14.41 -0.84 5.75
C ALA A 25 15.54 -0.94 4.71
N ALA A 26 15.80 -2.13 4.15
CA ALA A 26 16.76 -2.31 3.06
C ALA A 26 16.19 -1.83 1.71
N VAL A 27 14.86 -1.89 1.53
CA VAL A 27 14.17 -1.46 0.30
C VAL A 27 13.64 -0.03 0.43
N PHE A 28 13.00 0.28 1.56
CA PHE A 28 12.47 1.59 1.91
C PHE A 28 13.14 2.10 3.19
N PRO A 29 14.35 2.67 3.09
CA PRO A 29 15.08 3.16 4.26
C PRO A 29 14.32 4.29 4.97
N PHE A 30 14.68 4.51 6.24
CA PHE A 30 14.22 5.66 7.00
C PHE A 30 14.97 6.91 6.52
N LEU A 31 14.27 8.04 6.37
CA LEU A 31 14.88 9.28 5.87
C LEU A 31 15.88 9.87 6.89
N GLY A 32 15.58 9.75 8.19
CA GLY A 32 16.49 10.19 9.25
C GLY A 32 16.64 11.70 9.30
N ALA A 33 15.64 12.44 8.82
CA ALA A 33 15.65 13.90 8.71
C ALA A 33 15.85 14.57 10.08
N SER A 34 15.38 13.95 11.16
CA SER A 34 15.55 14.42 12.54
C SER A 34 17.01 14.72 12.89
N ARG A 35 17.96 13.92 12.39
CA ARG A 35 19.40 14.16 12.61
C ARG A 35 19.88 15.45 11.93
N GLY A 36 19.37 15.73 10.74
CA GLY A 36 19.67 16.95 9.99
C GLY A 36 19.01 18.18 10.61
N VAL A 37 17.78 18.04 11.11
CA VAL A 37 17.05 19.11 11.82
C VAL A 37 17.82 19.55 13.07
N GLU A 38 18.28 18.59 13.89
CA GLU A 38 19.05 18.92 15.11
C GLU A 38 20.42 19.53 14.80
N ALA A 39 21.14 18.98 13.81
CA ALA A 39 22.47 19.47 13.45
C ALA A 39 22.46 20.88 12.83
N LEU A 40 21.36 21.26 12.17
CA LEU A 40 21.22 22.52 11.42
C LEU A 40 20.15 23.44 12.02
N LYS A 41 19.90 23.32 13.33
CA LYS A 41 18.84 24.03 14.03
C LYS A 41 18.85 25.54 13.77
N GLY A 42 17.69 26.08 13.41
CA GLY A 42 17.51 27.50 13.09
C GLY A 42 17.92 27.89 11.66
N SER A 43 18.34 26.93 10.83
CA SER A 43 18.56 27.16 9.40
C SER A 43 17.29 26.87 8.58
N PRO A 44 17.14 27.50 7.39
CA PRO A 44 16.09 27.16 6.45
C PRO A 44 16.08 25.68 6.02
N ILE A 45 17.23 24.99 6.12
CA ILE A 45 17.33 23.57 5.80
C ILE A 45 16.65 22.72 6.88
N ALA A 46 16.84 23.06 8.16
CA ALA A 46 16.14 22.40 9.26
C ALA A 46 14.63 22.60 9.15
N ASP A 47 14.18 23.80 8.79
CA ASP A 47 12.76 24.07 8.57
C ASP A 47 12.18 23.23 7.42
N ALA A 48 12.92 23.11 6.31
CA ALA A 48 12.49 22.30 5.17
C ALA A 48 12.47 20.79 5.45
N LEU A 49 13.36 20.30 6.32
CA LEU A 49 13.42 18.89 6.73
C LEU A 49 12.43 18.55 7.84
N THR A 50 11.89 19.56 8.53
CA THR A 50 10.96 19.37 9.63
C THR A 50 9.69 18.68 9.12
N GLY A 51 9.33 17.56 9.76
CA GLY A 51 8.15 16.77 9.40
C GLY A 51 8.38 15.72 8.30
N ALA A 52 9.56 15.64 7.68
CA ALA A 52 9.83 14.64 6.64
C ALA A 52 9.76 13.20 7.17
N ASP A 53 10.30 12.95 8.37
CA ASP A 53 10.26 11.63 9.02
C ASP A 53 8.81 11.17 9.32
N PRO A 54 7.97 11.94 10.05
CA PRO A 54 6.59 11.52 10.29
C PRO A 54 5.75 11.45 9.01
N ALA A 55 5.96 12.32 8.03
CA ALA A 55 5.29 12.23 6.73
C ALA A 55 5.65 10.94 5.98
N SER A 56 6.93 10.54 6.00
CA SER A 56 7.41 9.29 5.42
C SER A 56 6.78 8.07 6.12
N THR A 57 6.72 8.06 7.45
CA THR A 57 6.04 7.00 8.22
C THR A 57 4.56 6.89 7.84
N GLN A 58 3.85 8.01 7.74
CA GLN A 58 2.43 8.03 7.35
C GLN A 58 2.24 7.51 5.93
N ALA A 59 3.10 7.90 4.98
CA ALA A 59 3.05 7.42 3.61
C ALA A 59 3.26 5.90 3.55
N LYS A 60 4.25 5.38 4.28
CA LYS A 60 4.52 3.93 4.36
C LYS A 60 3.32 3.16 4.93
N ALA A 61 2.75 3.63 6.03
CA ALA A 61 1.56 3.01 6.63
C ALA A 61 0.37 3.00 5.67
N THR A 62 0.17 4.10 4.93
CA THR A 62 -0.91 4.22 3.95
C THR A 62 -0.70 3.23 2.80
N LEU A 63 0.51 3.14 2.24
CA LEU A 63 0.83 2.20 1.17
C LEU A 63 0.64 0.74 1.62
N ALA A 64 1.16 0.38 2.78
CA ALA A 64 1.00 -0.96 3.34
C ALA A 64 -0.47 -1.36 3.49
N SER A 65 -1.28 -0.47 4.09
CA SER A 65 -2.73 -0.69 4.25
C SER A 65 -3.45 -0.85 2.91
N ARG A 66 -3.06 -0.08 1.89
CA ARG A 66 -3.67 -0.18 0.54
C ARG A 66 -3.30 -1.49 -0.15
N TYR A 67 -2.04 -1.91 -0.06
CA TYR A 67 -1.62 -3.20 -0.60
C TYR A 67 -2.34 -4.37 0.09
N GLU A 68 -2.47 -4.32 1.42
CA GLU A 68 -3.22 -5.33 2.18
C GLU A 68 -4.70 -5.37 1.75
N ALA A 69 -5.36 -4.22 1.63
CA ALA A 69 -6.75 -4.15 1.21
C ALA A 69 -6.97 -4.73 -0.19
N ILE A 70 -6.07 -4.43 -1.13
CA ILE A 70 -6.14 -4.97 -2.50
C ILE A 70 -5.87 -6.48 -2.49
N ALA A 71 -4.85 -6.95 -1.76
CA ALA A 71 -4.56 -8.37 -1.63
C ALA A 71 -5.74 -9.14 -1.04
N SER A 72 -6.34 -8.62 0.04
CA SER A 72 -7.54 -9.18 0.66
C SER A 72 -8.71 -9.22 -0.32
N MET A 73 -8.96 -8.13 -1.06
CA MET A 73 -9.99 -8.07 -2.08
C MET A 73 -9.80 -9.15 -3.16
N LEU A 74 -8.59 -9.28 -3.71
CA LEU A 74 -8.27 -10.29 -4.72
C LEU A 74 -8.45 -11.71 -4.18
N TYR A 75 -8.02 -11.97 -2.94
CA TYR A 75 -8.16 -13.28 -2.31
C TYR A 75 -9.63 -13.63 -2.03
N THR A 76 -10.39 -12.72 -1.41
CA THR A 76 -11.84 -12.91 -1.18
C THR A 76 -12.55 -13.15 -2.51
N THR A 77 -12.18 -12.40 -3.53
CA THR A 77 -12.71 -12.57 -4.87
C THR A 77 -12.40 -13.98 -5.41
N ALA A 78 -11.16 -14.45 -5.33
CA ALA A 78 -10.78 -15.81 -5.74
C ALA A 78 -11.58 -16.91 -5.01
N THR A 79 -11.81 -16.75 -3.71
CA THR A 79 -12.52 -17.76 -2.89
C THR A 79 -14.03 -17.78 -3.12
N THR A 80 -14.62 -16.64 -3.48
CA THR A 80 -16.08 -16.50 -3.63
C THR A 80 -16.54 -16.74 -5.07
N PHE A 81 -15.64 -16.64 -6.04
CA PHE A 81 -16.00 -16.66 -7.46
C PHE A 81 -15.74 -18.00 -8.14
N LYS A 82 -16.79 -18.55 -8.80
CA LYS A 82 -16.70 -19.75 -9.66
C LYS A 82 -17.07 -19.47 -11.13
N GLY A 83 -17.23 -18.19 -11.51
CA GLY A 83 -17.70 -17.73 -12.82
C GLY A 83 -16.61 -17.22 -13.77
N GLN A 84 -17.00 -16.72 -14.94
CA GLN A 84 -16.10 -16.15 -15.97
C GLN A 84 -15.80 -14.66 -15.72
N ASP A 85 -14.78 -14.13 -16.40
CA ASP A 85 -14.16 -12.79 -16.25
C ASP A 85 -15.14 -11.60 -16.12
N GLN A 86 -16.34 -11.69 -16.68
CA GLN A 86 -17.29 -10.56 -16.76
C GLN A 86 -18.07 -10.33 -15.45
N ASP A 87 -18.60 -11.39 -14.85
CA ASP A 87 -19.33 -11.27 -13.58
C ASP A 87 -18.38 -10.86 -12.43
N LEU A 88 -17.09 -11.18 -12.59
CA LEU A 88 -16.02 -10.79 -11.69
C LEU A 88 -15.74 -9.29 -11.75
N ALA A 89 -15.63 -8.75 -12.97
CA ALA A 89 -15.42 -7.33 -13.19
C ALA A 89 -16.56 -6.49 -12.59
N ASP A 90 -17.80 -6.98 -12.72
CA ASP A 90 -18.98 -6.35 -12.13
C ASP A 90 -18.94 -6.36 -10.59
N GLN A 91 -18.43 -7.42 -9.96
CA GLN A 91 -18.26 -7.46 -8.49
C GLN A 91 -17.14 -6.54 -8.01
N LEU A 92 -15.98 -6.53 -8.68
CA LEU A 92 -14.90 -5.60 -8.35
C LEU A 92 -15.36 -4.14 -8.45
N GLY A 93 -16.18 -3.82 -9.47
CA GLY A 93 -16.80 -2.50 -9.60
C GLY A 93 -17.73 -2.13 -8.44
N ARG A 94 -18.37 -3.10 -7.78
CA ARG A 94 -19.24 -2.88 -6.61
C ARG A 94 -18.48 -2.61 -5.31
N ILE A 95 -17.22 -3.02 -5.21
CA ILE A 95 -16.38 -2.78 -4.02
C ILE A 95 -16.09 -1.28 -3.82
N GLY A 96 -16.20 -0.48 -4.89
CA GLY A 96 -16.18 0.97 -4.84
C GLY A 96 -14.78 1.56 -4.59
N ASP A 97 -14.73 2.84 -4.22
CA ASP A 97 -13.46 3.56 -4.02
C ASP A 97 -12.77 3.12 -2.72
N LEU A 98 -11.61 2.45 -2.87
CA LEU A 98 -10.75 2.02 -1.77
C LEU A 98 -10.16 3.20 -0.96
N ASN A 99 -10.27 4.43 -1.46
CA ASN A 99 -9.84 5.64 -0.74
C ASN A 99 -10.90 6.20 0.19
N SER A 100 -12.16 5.76 0.08
CA SER A 100 -13.27 6.28 0.90
C SER A 100 -13.22 5.86 2.39
N LYS A 101 -12.37 4.88 2.74
CA LYS A 101 -12.16 4.39 4.13
C LYS A 101 -10.96 5.01 4.85
N ALA A 102 -10.37 6.09 4.32
CA ALA A 102 -9.42 6.91 5.05
C ALA A 102 -10.10 8.20 5.52
N ASN A 103 -10.92 8.10 6.57
CA ASN A 103 -11.32 9.21 7.45
C ASN A 103 -11.52 8.66 8.85
#